data_AF-A0A9D9VVH6-F1
#
_entry.id   AF-A0A9D9VVH6-F1
#
_cell.length_a   1.000
_cell.length_b   1.000
_cell.length_c   1.000
_cell.angle_alpha   90.00
_cell.angle_beta   90.00
_cell.angle_gamma   90.00
#
_symmetry.space_group_name_H-M   'P 1'
#
loop_
_entity.id
_entity.type
_entity.pdbx_description
1 polymer ?
#
loop_
_entity_poly.entity_id
_entity_poly.type
_entity_poly.pdbx_seq_one_letter_code
_entity_poly.pdbx_strand_id
1 'polypeptide(L)'
;MSRTRHSPPWWQRAPQQLGLVTLLTLLALAWLASREATFADLWLTRDQQGQLAMNQRDWPGALEHFEDPARKATAAYNAGQYEQAAELFARIPDATGFYNRGNALIKARDYRNAIRAFELAVAAAPGWQEAADNLALAQYISHYIEQLREDSDTEDESELGADDYVFDNEDERGREMEITRESTIGLESAEKWMRSVNTDTADFLRTRFALEQSRREAP
;
A
#
# COMPACT_ATOMS: atom_id res chain seq x y z
N MET A 1 -1.75 62.46 -59.77
CA MET A 1 -2.00 61.04 -60.14
C MET A 1 -2.21 60.24 -58.86
N SER A 2 -3.46 60.03 -58.45
CA SER A 2 -3.81 59.25 -57.26
C SER A 2 -4.42 57.91 -57.68
N ARG A 3 -3.66 56.81 -57.54
CA ARG A 3 -4.16 55.45 -57.72
C ARG A 3 -5.02 55.08 -56.51
N THR A 4 -6.33 54.94 -56.71
CA THR A 4 -7.24 54.35 -55.73
C THR A 4 -6.94 52.86 -55.58
N ARG A 5 -6.52 52.43 -54.38
CA ARG A 5 -6.39 51.00 -54.07
C ARG A 5 -7.80 50.42 -53.96
N HIS A 6 -8.19 49.60 -54.93
CA HIS A 6 -9.38 48.77 -54.81
C HIS A 6 -9.12 47.68 -53.76
N SER A 7 -9.76 47.81 -52.59
CA SER A 7 -9.84 46.73 -51.62
C SER A 7 -10.72 45.62 -52.19
N PRO A 8 -10.26 44.36 -52.21
CA PRO A 8 -11.06 43.27 -52.72
C PRO A 8 -12.34 43.10 -51.88
N PRO A 9 -13.47 42.77 -52.52
CA PRO A 9 -14.76 42.64 -51.84
C PRO A 9 -14.75 41.52 -50.80
N TRP A 10 -15.57 41.67 -49.75
CA TRP A 10 -15.57 40.81 -48.55
C TRP A 10 -15.76 39.31 -48.84
N TRP A 11 -16.47 38.94 -49.92
CA TRP A 11 -16.66 37.56 -50.35
C TRP A 11 -15.40 36.89 -50.92
N GLN A 12 -14.38 37.64 -51.34
CA GLN A 12 -13.08 37.07 -51.76
C GLN A 12 -12.19 36.69 -50.57
N ARG A 13 -12.46 37.22 -49.37
CA ARG A 13 -11.78 36.84 -48.11
C ARG A 13 -12.55 35.77 -47.32
N ALA A 14 -13.86 35.65 -47.56
CA ALA A 14 -14.72 34.64 -46.96
C ALA A 14 -14.22 33.18 -47.08
N PRO A 15 -13.72 32.69 -48.24
CA PRO A 15 -13.25 31.31 -48.35
C PRO A 15 -11.97 31.05 -47.53
N GLN A 16 -11.12 32.06 -47.35
CA GLN A 16 -9.89 31.93 -46.55
C GLN A 16 -10.20 31.84 -45.05
N GLN A 17 -11.21 32.58 -44.57
CA GLN A 17 -11.63 32.50 -43.17
C GLN A 17 -12.39 31.21 -42.87
N LEU A 18 -13.22 30.72 -43.79
CA LEU A 18 -13.87 29.42 -43.68
C LEU A 18 -12.85 28.27 -43.64
N GLY A 19 -11.82 28.33 -44.49
CA GLY A 19 -10.71 27.35 -44.48
C GLY A 19 -9.89 27.35 -43.19
N LEU A 20 -9.69 28.52 -42.58
CA LEU A 20 -8.95 28.63 -41.32
C LEU A 20 -9.77 28.08 -40.14
N VAL A 21 -11.08 28.35 -40.10
CA VAL A 21 -11.99 27.83 -39.08
C VAL A 21 -12.11 26.31 -39.18
N THR A 22 -12.24 25.76 -40.39
CA THR A 22 -12.28 24.30 -40.59
C THR A 22 -10.96 23.62 -40.25
N LEU A 23 -9.83 24.25 -40.56
CA LEU A 23 -8.51 23.75 -40.15
C LEU A 23 -8.36 23.74 -38.62
N LEU A 24 -8.80 24.81 -37.94
CA LEU A 24 -8.75 24.90 -36.48
C LEU A 24 -9.68 23.90 -35.80
N THR A 25 -10.88 23.65 -36.34
CA THR A 25 -11.76 22.61 -35.81
C THR A 25 -11.22 21.21 -36.06
N LEU A 26 -10.63 20.94 -37.24
CA LEU A 26 -9.97 19.66 -37.51
C LEU A 26 -8.74 19.45 -36.61
N LEU A 27 -7.96 20.49 -36.34
CA LEU A 27 -6.86 20.45 -35.38
C LEU A 27 -7.35 20.23 -33.95
N ALA A 28 -8.45 20.85 -33.54
CA ALA A 28 -9.05 20.63 -32.22
C ALA A 28 -9.59 19.20 -32.08
N LEU A 29 -10.25 18.67 -33.12
CA LEU A 29 -10.72 17.28 -33.18
C LEU A 29 -9.56 16.29 -33.19
N ALA A 30 -8.50 16.55 -33.96
CA ALA A 30 -7.30 15.73 -33.98
C ALA A 30 -6.54 15.78 -32.64
N TRP A 31 -6.48 16.95 -32.00
CA TRP A 31 -5.89 17.09 -30.66
C TRP A 31 -6.71 16.34 -29.61
N LEU A 32 -8.05 16.40 -29.68
CA LEU A 32 -8.93 15.63 -28.82
C LEU A 32 -8.81 14.11 -29.07
N ALA A 33 -8.67 13.70 -30.33
CA ALA A 33 -8.47 12.30 -30.75
C ALA A 33 -7.04 11.78 -30.54
N SER A 34 -6.07 12.66 -30.26
CA SER A 34 -4.68 12.28 -29.95
C SER A 34 -4.49 11.78 -28.52
N ARG A 35 -5.49 11.98 -27.64
CA ARG A 35 -5.60 11.20 -26.40
C ARG A 35 -6.12 9.82 -26.78
N GLU A 36 -5.61 8.76 -26.17
CA GLU A 36 -6.10 7.38 -26.29
C GLU A 36 -7.52 7.24 -25.71
N ALA A 37 -8.46 8.01 -26.25
CA ALA A 37 -9.83 8.10 -25.79
C ALA A 37 -10.58 6.89 -26.34
N THR A 38 -10.98 6.00 -25.44
CA THR A 38 -11.88 4.89 -25.74
C THR A 38 -13.32 5.40 -25.89
N PHE A 39 -14.21 4.57 -26.45
CA PHE A 39 -15.64 4.90 -26.49
C PHE A 39 -16.20 5.20 -25.09
N ALA A 40 -15.69 4.54 -24.04
CA ALA A 40 -16.07 4.80 -22.67
C ALA A 40 -15.72 6.24 -22.22
N ASP A 41 -14.59 6.79 -22.66
CA ASP A 41 -14.15 8.16 -22.33
C ASP A 41 -15.10 9.24 -22.88
N LEU A 42 -15.99 8.91 -23.83
CA LEU A 42 -17.02 9.83 -24.35
C LEU A 42 -18.22 9.99 -23.39
N TRP A 43 -18.45 9.00 -22.51
CA TRP A 43 -19.64 8.93 -21.66
C TRP A 43 -19.31 8.92 -20.18
N LEU A 44 -18.12 8.44 -19.81
CA LEU A 44 -17.68 8.27 -18.43
C LEU A 44 -16.32 8.91 -18.23
N THR A 45 -16.20 9.67 -17.14
CA THR A 45 -14.90 10.14 -16.66
C THR A 45 -14.00 8.97 -16.26
N ARG A 46 -12.68 9.18 -16.26
CA ARG A 46 -11.69 8.19 -15.83
C ARG A 46 -11.96 7.68 -14.42
N ASP A 47 -12.32 8.56 -13.48
CA ASP A 47 -12.72 8.15 -12.13
C ASP A 47 -14.03 7.35 -12.07
N GLN A 48 -14.99 7.59 -12.96
CA GLN A 48 -16.20 6.77 -13.05
C GLN A 48 -15.91 5.38 -13.59
N GLN A 49 -15.03 5.28 -14.59
CA GLN A 49 -14.55 3.99 -15.09
C GLN A 49 -13.80 3.23 -13.99
N GLY A 50 -12.93 3.91 -13.23
CA GLY A 50 -12.24 3.34 -12.07
C GLY A 50 -13.20 2.87 -10.98
N GLN A 51 -14.27 3.63 -10.70
CA GLN A 51 -15.29 3.22 -9.73
C GLN A 51 -16.08 1.99 -10.20
N LEU A 52 -16.38 1.88 -11.50
CA LEU A 52 -17.01 0.68 -12.05
C LEU A 52 -16.10 -0.54 -11.91
N ALA A 53 -14.80 -0.39 -12.16
CA ALA A 53 -13.81 -1.44 -11.96
C ALA A 53 -13.72 -1.84 -10.48
N MET A 54 -13.69 -0.87 -9.55
CA MET A 54 -13.75 -1.11 -8.11
C MET A 54 -14.97 -1.92 -7.69
N ASN A 55 -16.15 -1.55 -8.21
CA ASN A 55 -17.41 -2.24 -7.87
C ASN A 55 -17.40 -3.69 -8.38
N GLN A 56 -16.69 -3.94 -9.49
CA GLN A 56 -16.47 -5.27 -10.07
C GLN A 56 -15.31 -6.04 -9.43
N ARG A 57 -14.60 -5.43 -8.46
CA ARG A 57 -13.37 -5.96 -7.84
C ARG A 57 -12.20 -6.13 -8.82
N ASP A 58 -12.24 -5.43 -9.94
CA ASP A 58 -11.11 -5.29 -10.85
C ASP A 58 -10.19 -4.18 -10.35
N TRP A 59 -9.36 -4.52 -9.36
CA TRP A 59 -8.44 -3.58 -8.73
C TRP A 59 -7.35 -3.04 -9.67
N PRO A 60 -6.72 -3.88 -10.53
CA PRO A 60 -5.77 -3.38 -11.53
C PRO A 60 -6.42 -2.39 -12.51
N GLY A 61 -7.62 -2.71 -13.02
CA GLY A 61 -8.35 -1.79 -13.89
C GLY A 61 -8.72 -0.49 -13.17
N ALA A 62 -9.17 -0.57 -11.92
CA ALA A 62 -9.46 0.61 -11.11
C ALA A 62 -8.24 1.52 -10.91
N LEU A 63 -7.08 0.93 -10.62
CA LEU A 63 -5.81 1.64 -10.46
C LEU A 63 -5.37 2.36 -11.74
N GLU A 64 -5.57 1.74 -12.90
CA GLU A 64 -5.27 2.35 -14.19
C GLU A 64 -6.19 3.55 -14.47
N HIS A 65 -7.48 3.39 -14.17
CA HIS A 65 -8.48 4.39 -14.50
C HIS A 65 -8.58 5.56 -13.51
N PHE A 66 -8.33 5.38 -12.21
CA PHE A 66 -8.45 6.50 -11.26
C PHE A 66 -7.41 7.59 -11.52
N GLU A 67 -7.91 8.82 -11.58
CA GLU A 67 -7.13 10.07 -11.55
C GLU A 67 -7.08 10.64 -10.14
N ASP A 68 -8.15 10.49 -9.34
CA ASP A 68 -8.15 10.88 -7.92
C ASP A 68 -7.05 10.13 -7.14
N PRO A 69 -6.10 10.84 -6.50
CA PRO A 69 -4.96 10.21 -5.85
C PRO A 69 -5.34 9.23 -4.74
N ALA A 70 -6.37 9.56 -3.94
CA ALA A 70 -6.79 8.74 -2.80
C ALA A 70 -7.44 7.43 -3.26
N ARG A 71 -8.32 7.50 -4.27
CA ARG A 71 -8.95 6.34 -4.89
C ARG A 71 -7.95 5.47 -5.63
N LYS A 72 -7.02 6.09 -6.36
CA LYS A 72 -5.94 5.39 -7.05
C LYS A 72 -5.06 4.61 -6.06
N ALA A 73 -4.63 5.26 -4.98
CA ALA A 73 -3.87 4.61 -3.91
C ALA A 73 -4.64 3.46 -3.23
N THR A 74 -5.95 3.65 -3.02
CA THR A 74 -6.83 2.61 -2.47
C THR A 74 -6.97 1.42 -3.42
N ALA A 75 -7.08 1.67 -4.73
CA ALA A 75 -7.11 0.61 -5.73
C ALA A 75 -5.79 -0.19 -5.74
N ALA A 76 -4.63 0.48 -5.66
CA ALA A 76 -3.34 -0.20 -5.51
C ALA A 76 -3.29 -1.06 -4.23
N TYR A 77 -3.78 -0.54 -3.10
CA TYR A 77 -3.84 -1.28 -1.84
C TYR A 77 -4.71 -2.54 -1.98
N ASN A 78 -5.90 -2.43 -2.58
CA ASN A 78 -6.80 -3.56 -2.81
C ASN A 78 -6.26 -4.56 -3.83
N ALA A 79 -5.45 -4.10 -4.79
CA ALA A 79 -4.73 -4.96 -5.72
C ALA A 79 -3.56 -5.72 -5.06
N GLY A 80 -3.27 -5.47 -3.78
CA GLY A 80 -2.13 -6.06 -3.07
C GLY A 80 -0.78 -5.42 -3.42
N GLN A 81 -0.78 -4.29 -4.13
CA GLN A 81 0.42 -3.54 -4.49
C GLN A 81 0.77 -2.55 -3.37
N TYR A 82 1.10 -3.08 -2.19
CA TYR A 82 1.16 -2.29 -0.97
C TYR A 82 2.28 -1.24 -0.97
N GLU A 83 3.43 -1.53 -1.56
CA GLU A 83 4.53 -0.58 -1.72
C GLU A 83 4.10 0.60 -2.61
N GLN A 84 3.48 0.29 -3.76
CA GLN A 84 2.96 1.33 -4.66
C GLN A 84 1.84 2.14 -3.99
N ALA A 85 0.95 1.49 -3.25
CA ALA A 85 -0.09 2.16 -2.49
C ALA A 85 0.52 3.14 -1.48
N ALA A 86 1.58 2.73 -0.76
CA ALA A 86 2.28 3.59 0.18
C ALA A 86 2.92 4.82 -0.51
N GLU A 87 3.50 4.64 -1.70
CA GLU A 87 4.04 5.74 -2.51
C GLU A 87 2.94 6.71 -3.00
N LEU A 88 1.78 6.18 -3.39
CA LEU A 88 0.66 7.00 -3.83
C LEU A 88 0.04 7.77 -2.65
N PHE A 89 -0.17 7.12 -1.50
CA PHE A 89 -0.64 7.78 -0.28
C PHE A 89 0.35 8.82 0.25
N ALA A 90 1.66 8.64 0.02
CA ALA A 90 2.66 9.65 0.40
C ALA A 90 2.47 11.01 -0.28
N ARG A 91 1.70 11.06 -1.38
CA ARG A 91 1.37 12.31 -2.09
C ARG A 91 0.15 13.03 -1.52
N ILE A 92 -0.47 12.49 -0.47
CA ILE A 92 -1.68 13.02 0.17
C ILE A 92 -1.31 13.49 1.58
N PRO A 93 -0.95 14.78 1.76
CA PRO A 93 -0.37 15.29 3.00
C PRO A 93 -1.45 15.67 4.03
N ASP A 94 -2.34 14.74 4.35
CA ASP A 94 -3.37 14.88 5.39
C ASP A 94 -3.40 13.67 6.32
N ALA A 95 -4.16 13.78 7.41
CA ALA A 95 -4.24 12.72 8.43
C ALA A 95 -4.64 11.36 7.82
N THR A 96 -5.61 11.34 6.92
CA THR A 96 -6.11 10.13 6.28
C THR A 96 -5.09 9.52 5.31
N GLY A 97 -4.40 10.36 4.53
CA GLY A 97 -3.31 9.94 3.65
C GLY A 97 -2.15 9.32 4.44
N PHE A 98 -1.75 9.93 5.56
CA PHE A 98 -0.74 9.37 6.45
C PHE A 98 -1.17 8.03 7.06
N TYR A 99 -2.41 7.94 7.55
CA TYR A 99 -2.96 6.71 8.10
C TYR A 99 -3.00 5.57 7.07
N ASN A 100 -3.50 5.85 5.87
CA ASN A 100 -3.58 4.86 4.81
C ASN A 100 -2.21 4.44 4.28
N ARG A 101 -1.23 5.36 4.23
CA ARG A 101 0.17 5.03 3.97
C ARG A 101 0.71 4.08 5.03
N GLY A 102 0.43 4.34 6.31
CA GLY A 102 0.82 3.45 7.41
C GLY A 102 0.26 2.04 7.22
N ASN A 103 -1.03 1.91 6.91
CA ASN A 103 -1.67 0.61 6.65
C ASN A 103 -1.01 -0.14 5.48
N ALA A 104 -0.72 0.56 4.38
CA ALA A 104 -0.02 -0.01 3.23
C ALA A 104 1.37 -0.51 3.62
N LEU A 105 2.12 0.27 4.40
CA LEU A 105 3.47 -0.10 4.85
C LEU A 105 3.47 -1.29 5.81
N ILE A 106 2.46 -1.44 6.68
CA ILE A 106 2.30 -2.64 7.50
C ILE A 106 2.15 -3.89 6.62
N LYS A 107 1.32 -3.81 5.57
CA LYS A 107 1.11 -4.94 4.64
C LYS A 107 2.36 -5.24 3.81
N ALA A 108 3.15 -4.23 3.49
CA ALA A 108 4.48 -4.34 2.87
C ALA A 108 5.59 -4.79 3.85
N ARG A 109 5.26 -5.02 5.13
CA ARG A 109 6.20 -5.37 6.23
C ARG A 109 7.27 -4.32 6.51
N ASP A 110 7.02 -3.08 6.11
CA ASP A 110 7.89 -1.93 6.38
C ASP A 110 7.43 -1.20 7.65
N TYR A 111 7.59 -1.86 8.79
CA TYR A 111 7.05 -1.41 10.08
C TYR A 111 7.67 -0.09 10.53
N ARG A 112 8.96 0.15 10.26
CA ARG A 112 9.64 1.40 10.61
C ARG A 112 9.06 2.60 9.87
N ASN A 113 8.78 2.46 8.57
CA ASN A 113 8.11 3.54 7.83
C ASN A 113 6.63 3.65 8.21
N ALA A 114 5.95 2.54 8.53
CA ALA A 114 4.57 2.56 8.99
C ALA A 114 4.40 3.36 10.29
N ILE A 115 5.28 3.16 11.27
CA ILE A 115 5.32 3.92 12.52
C ILE A 115 5.36 5.42 12.24
N ARG A 116 6.32 5.87 11.40
CA ARG A 116 6.45 7.29 11.02
C ARG A 116 5.18 7.84 10.35
N ALA A 117 4.53 7.04 9.52
CA ALA A 117 3.29 7.45 8.86
C ALA A 117 2.14 7.59 9.88
N PHE A 118 2.00 6.67 10.84
CA PHE A 118 0.97 6.78 11.87
C PHE A 118 1.25 7.92 12.87
N GLU A 119 2.51 8.20 13.21
CA GLU A 119 2.87 9.37 14.01
C GLU A 119 2.38 10.67 13.36
N LEU A 120 2.57 10.81 12.03
CA LEU A 120 2.06 11.95 11.27
C LEU A 120 0.53 11.98 11.27
N ALA A 121 -0.14 10.84 11.15
CA ALA A 121 -1.61 10.76 11.20
C ALA A 121 -2.16 11.22 12.56
N VAL A 122 -1.59 10.75 13.67
CA VAL A 122 -1.98 11.13 15.03
C VAL A 122 -1.68 12.61 15.29
N ALA A 123 -0.55 13.12 14.81
CA ALA A 123 -0.20 14.53 14.94
C ALA A 123 -1.16 15.44 14.13
N ALA A 124 -1.57 15.02 12.93
CA ALA A 124 -2.48 15.77 12.08
C ALA A 124 -3.94 15.72 12.54
N ALA A 125 -4.36 14.65 13.23
CA ALA A 125 -5.69 14.51 13.81
C ALA A 125 -5.61 14.02 15.28
N PRO A 126 -5.29 14.93 16.23
CA PRO A 126 -5.25 14.59 17.65
C PRO A 126 -6.60 14.05 18.13
N GLY A 127 -6.60 12.90 18.79
CA GLY A 127 -7.81 12.23 19.27
C GLY A 127 -8.41 11.19 18.31
N TRP A 128 -7.78 10.97 17.13
CA TRP A 128 -8.15 9.85 16.27
C TRP A 128 -7.61 8.53 16.84
N GLN A 129 -8.45 7.83 17.60
CA GLN A 129 -8.06 6.64 18.36
C GLN A 129 -7.52 5.52 17.45
N GLU A 130 -8.14 5.29 16.30
CA GLU A 130 -7.72 4.24 15.36
C GLU A 130 -6.30 4.47 14.83
N ALA A 131 -5.90 5.73 14.60
CA ALA A 131 -4.52 6.05 14.20
C ALA A 131 -3.52 5.79 15.33
N ALA A 132 -3.89 6.08 16.58
CA ALA A 132 -3.06 5.82 17.76
C ALA A 132 -2.92 4.31 18.03
N ASP A 133 -4.00 3.55 17.89
CA ASP A 133 -3.99 2.10 18.05
C ASP A 133 -3.09 1.43 16.99
N ASN A 134 -3.18 1.88 15.73
CA ASN A 134 -2.32 1.37 14.66
C ASN A 134 -0.85 1.77 14.84
N LEU A 135 -0.56 2.95 15.37
CA LEU A 135 0.81 3.34 15.75
C LEU A 135 1.37 2.38 16.80
N ALA A 136 0.62 2.13 17.88
CA ALA A 136 1.03 1.21 18.94
C ALA A 136 1.25 -0.21 18.41
N LEU A 137 0.37 -0.69 17.53
CA LEU A 137 0.51 -1.99 16.88
C LEU A 137 1.79 -2.06 16.02
N ALA A 138 2.06 -1.02 15.22
CA ALA A 138 3.24 -0.96 14.37
C ALA A 138 4.54 -1.00 15.20
N GLN A 139 4.58 -0.27 16.32
CA GLN A 139 5.69 -0.27 17.27
C GLN A 139 5.89 -1.65 17.90
N TYR A 140 4.81 -2.29 18.35
CA TYR A 140 4.87 -3.65 18.91
C TYR A 140 5.43 -4.66 17.91
N ILE A 141 4.93 -4.68 16.68
CA ILE A 141 5.41 -5.62 15.64
C ILE A 141 6.90 -5.36 15.35
N SER A 142 7.31 -4.11 15.24
CA SER A 142 8.71 -3.75 14.99
C SER A 142 9.61 -4.24 16.13
N HIS A 143 9.20 -4.08 17.38
CA HIS A 143 9.97 -4.54 18.55
C HIS A 143 10.05 -6.06 18.62
N TYR A 144 8.92 -6.75 18.43
CA TYR A 144 8.86 -8.20 18.43
C TYR A 144 9.79 -8.83 17.38
N ILE A 145 9.83 -8.25 16.17
CA ILE A 145 10.73 -8.72 15.11
C ILE A 145 12.19 -8.47 15.46
N GLU A 146 12.53 -7.36 16.09
CA GLU A 146 13.92 -7.08 16.49
C GLU A 146 14.39 -8.08 17.56
N GLN A 147 13.56 -8.37 18.56
CA GLN A 147 13.87 -9.36 19.60
C GLN A 147 14.13 -10.76 19.01
N LEU A 148 13.28 -11.19 18.07
CA LEU A 148 13.48 -12.48 17.40
C LEU A 148 14.81 -12.58 16.66
N ARG A 149 15.36 -11.44 16.19
CA ARG A 149 16.64 -11.40 15.48
C ARG A 149 17.81 -11.44 16.45
N GLU A 150 17.70 -10.71 17.57
CA GLU A 150 18.70 -10.76 18.64
C GLU A 150 18.82 -12.17 19.24
N ASP A 151 17.69 -12.82 19.53
CA ASP A 151 17.67 -14.19 20.06
C ASP A 151 18.32 -15.19 19.08
N SER A 152 18.06 -15.06 17.77
CA SER A 152 18.67 -15.92 16.75
C SER A 152 20.17 -15.69 16.55
N ASP A 153 20.65 -14.45 16.69
CA ASP A 153 22.08 -14.14 16.56
C ASP A 153 22.87 -14.58 17.80
N THR A 154 22.23 -14.67 18.98
CA THR A 154 22.88 -15.17 20.21
C THR A 154 23.01 -16.69 20.30
N GLU A 155 22.28 -17.48 19.49
CA GLU A 155 22.42 -18.94 19.46
C GLU A 155 23.60 -19.44 18.59
N ASP A 156 24.17 -18.59 17.73
CA ASP A 156 25.30 -18.94 16.84
C ASP A 156 26.69 -18.61 17.44
N GLU A 157 26.76 -17.90 18.59
CA GLU A 157 28.04 -17.58 19.27
C GLU A 157 28.45 -18.59 20.36
N SER A 158 27.67 -19.65 20.59
CA SER A 158 27.98 -20.67 21.61
C SER A 158 28.50 -22.01 21.09
N GLU A 159 29.19 -22.08 19.94
CA GLU A 159 29.88 -23.33 19.57
C GLU A 159 31.03 -23.21 18.53
N LEU A 160 32.10 -22.45 18.79
CA LEU A 160 33.39 -22.66 18.12
C LEU A 160 34.58 -22.47 19.07
N GLY A 161 34.75 -23.43 19.98
CA GLY A 161 36.04 -23.76 20.59
C GLY A 161 36.54 -25.08 20.01
N ALA A 162 37.33 -25.01 18.94
CA ALA A 162 38.00 -26.17 18.38
C ALA A 162 39.10 -26.68 19.32
N ASP A 163 39.31 -28.00 19.29
CA ASP A 163 40.46 -28.77 19.78
C ASP A 163 40.38 -29.33 21.20
N ASP A 164 39.64 -30.45 21.36
CA ASP A 164 40.24 -31.64 21.99
C ASP A 164 39.67 -32.93 21.37
N TYR A 165 40.58 -33.82 20.97
CA TYR A 165 40.25 -35.13 20.39
C TYR A 165 40.31 -36.20 21.50
N VAL A 166 39.17 -36.84 21.82
CA VAL A 166 39.14 -38.15 22.48
C VAL A 166 38.11 -39.05 21.80
N PHE A 167 38.52 -40.32 21.64
CA PHE A 167 37.95 -41.39 20.83
C PHE A 167 36.52 -41.84 21.19
N ASP A 168 35.80 -42.19 20.11
CA ASP A 168 34.70 -43.13 19.90
C ASP A 168 34.14 -43.93 21.10
N ASN A 169 32.82 -43.84 21.27
CA ASN A 169 31.98 -45.02 21.52
C ASN A 169 30.52 -44.73 21.10
N GLU A 170 30.04 -45.60 20.23
CA GLU A 170 28.64 -45.78 19.83
C GLU A 170 27.72 -45.89 21.05
N ASP A 171 26.85 -44.90 21.27
CA ASP A 171 25.44 -45.08 21.62
C ASP A 171 24.78 -43.70 21.83
N GLU A 172 23.50 -43.61 21.45
CA GLU A 172 22.58 -42.48 21.70
C GLU A 172 22.66 -41.26 20.75
N ARG A 173 22.30 -41.52 19.49
CA ARG A 173 21.57 -40.51 18.70
C ARG A 173 20.24 -40.19 19.39
N GLY A 174 20.13 -38.97 19.91
CA GLY A 174 18.84 -38.40 20.31
C GLY A 174 18.95 -37.56 21.57
N ARG A 175 19.32 -36.28 21.43
CA ARG A 175 18.80 -35.31 22.40
C ARG A 175 17.34 -35.11 22.04
N GLU A 176 16.49 -35.78 22.81
CA GLU A 176 15.06 -35.51 22.88
C GLU A 176 14.89 -34.01 23.19
N MET A 177 14.53 -33.23 22.16
CA MET A 177 13.95 -31.92 22.40
C MET A 177 12.61 -32.20 23.07
N GLU A 178 12.53 -31.94 24.37
CA GLU A 178 11.26 -31.88 25.07
C GLU A 178 10.48 -30.71 24.46
N ILE A 179 9.63 -31.05 23.50
CA ILE A 179 8.64 -30.15 22.93
C ILE A 179 7.65 -29.84 24.07
N THR A 180 7.99 -28.82 24.86
CA THR A 180 7.07 -28.28 25.84
C THR A 180 5.86 -27.73 25.09
N ARG A 181 4.66 -28.03 25.58
CA ARG A 181 3.38 -27.63 24.98
C ARG A 181 3.28 -26.12 24.69
N GLU A 182 4.10 -25.31 25.34
CA GLU A 182 4.18 -23.85 25.21
C GLU A 182 4.90 -23.39 23.93
N SER A 183 6.00 -24.05 23.52
CA SER A 183 6.75 -23.71 22.30
C SER A 183 6.07 -24.21 21.03
N THR A 184 5.36 -25.34 21.11
CA THR A 184 4.48 -25.82 20.01
C THR A 184 3.29 -24.93 19.78
N ILE A 185 2.67 -24.41 20.84
CA ILE A 185 1.57 -23.46 20.70
C ILE A 185 2.08 -22.14 20.10
N GLY A 186 3.30 -21.69 20.39
CA GLY A 186 3.88 -20.47 19.81
C GLY A 186 4.12 -20.57 18.29
N LEU A 187 4.82 -21.63 17.84
CA LEU A 187 5.20 -21.81 16.43
C LEU A 187 4.02 -22.26 15.56
N GLU A 188 3.18 -23.20 16.01
CA GLU A 188 1.99 -23.60 15.26
C GLU A 188 0.96 -22.46 15.19
N SER A 189 0.85 -21.61 16.22
CA SER A 189 -0.08 -20.48 16.21
C SER A 189 0.42 -19.33 15.35
N ALA A 190 1.72 -19.00 15.37
CA ALA A 190 2.28 -17.93 14.54
C ALA A 190 2.23 -18.27 13.04
N GLU A 191 2.45 -19.53 12.67
CA GLU A 191 2.37 -19.97 11.29
C GLU A 191 0.92 -20.13 10.80
N LYS A 192 0.02 -20.62 11.67
CA LYS A 192 -1.43 -20.65 11.41
C LYS A 192 -2.03 -19.24 11.35
N TRP A 193 -1.44 -18.30 12.09
CA TRP A 193 -1.73 -16.86 12.05
C TRP A 193 -1.25 -16.21 10.75
N MET A 194 -0.02 -16.48 10.30
CA MET A 194 0.46 -16.03 8.97
C MET A 194 -0.41 -16.54 7.82
N ARG A 195 -1.02 -17.73 7.99
CA ARG A 195 -1.93 -18.35 7.00
C ARG A 195 -3.37 -17.78 7.06
N SER A 196 -3.81 -17.18 8.17
CA SER A 196 -5.19 -16.65 8.36
C SER A 196 -5.33 -15.12 8.21
N VAL A 197 -4.24 -14.40 7.96
CA VAL A 197 -4.17 -12.92 7.82
C VAL A 197 -5.03 -12.33 6.68
N ASN A 198 -5.79 -13.15 5.95
CA ASN A 198 -6.65 -12.68 4.87
C ASN A 198 -8.06 -12.23 5.31
N THR A 199 -8.49 -12.46 6.56
CA THR A 199 -9.77 -11.93 7.06
C THR A 199 -9.70 -11.66 8.56
N ASP A 200 -9.78 -10.37 8.91
CA ASP A 200 -9.90 -9.78 10.25
C ASP A 200 -8.78 -10.04 11.26
N THR A 201 -7.58 -9.61 10.90
CA THR A 201 -6.42 -9.51 11.79
C THR A 201 -6.70 -8.62 13.02
N ALA A 202 -7.46 -7.54 12.89
CA ALA A 202 -7.72 -6.60 14.00
C ALA A 202 -8.60 -7.20 15.11
N ASP A 203 -9.65 -7.95 14.76
CA ASP A 203 -10.56 -8.58 15.73
C ASP A 203 -9.91 -9.76 16.45
N PHE A 204 -9.13 -10.55 15.71
CA PHE A 204 -8.34 -11.64 16.28
C PHE A 204 -7.30 -11.11 17.27
N LEU A 205 -6.58 -10.04 16.92
CA LEU A 205 -5.57 -9.46 17.80
C LEU A 205 -6.19 -8.77 19.01
N ARG A 206 -7.33 -8.07 18.86
CA ARG A 206 -8.09 -7.53 20.01
C ARG A 206 -8.48 -8.64 21.00
N THR A 207 -8.95 -9.77 20.47
CA THR A 207 -9.31 -10.94 21.29
C THR A 207 -8.08 -11.51 22.00
N ARG A 208 -6.93 -11.56 21.33
CA ARG A 208 -5.68 -12.04 21.92
C ARG A 208 -5.13 -11.11 23.00
N PHE A 209 -5.13 -9.80 22.76
CA PHE A 209 -4.67 -8.79 23.73
C PHE A 209 -5.51 -8.79 25.01
N ALA A 210 -6.83 -8.93 24.89
CA ALA A 210 -7.73 -9.06 26.04
C ALA A 210 -7.40 -10.29 26.90
N LEU A 211 -7.06 -11.41 26.25
CA LEU A 211 -6.65 -12.64 26.93
C LEU A 211 -5.30 -12.50 27.63
N GLU A 212 -4.33 -11.82 27.03
CA GLU A 212 -3.00 -11.62 27.64
C GLU A 212 -3.02 -10.63 28.80
N GLN A 213 -3.81 -9.55 28.71
CA GLN A 213 -4.03 -8.64 29.84
C GLN A 213 -4.61 -9.39 31.05
N SER A 214 -5.66 -10.21 30.85
CA SER A 214 -6.25 -10.98 31.94
C SER A 214 -5.31 -11.99 32.60
N ARG A 215 -4.30 -12.49 31.85
CA ARG A 215 -3.31 -13.45 32.38
C ARG A 215 -2.20 -12.76 33.15
N ARG A 216 -1.85 -11.52 32.81
CA ARG A 216 -0.88 -10.70 33.56
C ARG A 216 -1.46 -10.15 34.87
N GLU A 217 -2.79 -10.08 34.96
CA GLU A 217 -3.51 -9.62 36.17
C GLU A 217 -3.91 -10.77 37.12
N ALA A 218 -3.64 -12.03 36.76
CA ALA A 218 -3.86 -13.16 37.64
C ALA A 218 -2.70 -13.25 38.68
N PRO A 219 -2.99 -13.21 39.99
CA PRO A 219 -1.98 -13.22 41.05
C PRO A 219 -1.28 -14.57 41.23
#